data_AF-A0A1H7WGA8-F1
#
_entry.id   AF-A0A1H7WGA8-F1
#
_cell.length_a   1.000
_cell.length_b   1.000
_cell.length_c   1.000
_cell.angle_alpha   90.00
_cell.angle_beta   90.00
_cell.angle_gamma   90.00
#
_symmetry.space_group_name_H-M   'P 1'
#
loop_
_entity.id
_entity.type
_entity.pdbx_description
1 polymer ?
#
loop_
_entity_poly.entity_id
_entity_poly.type
_entity_poly.pdbx_seq_one_letter_code
_entity_poly.pdbx_strand_id
1 'polypeptide(L)'
;MRSLLFVVLGLVTGAMGATFAWSALHQGTPFHRGVMTVMQHHMGALRANVRAGQCDAKASAERFARMRATAGDVREAFPEMDAAFYTEAQHLDTALDRAVAAAPGTCAALTAALAPVGDTCQSCHRQYR
;
A
#
# COMPACT_ATOMS: atom_id res chain seq x y z
N MET A 1 24.37 -34.42 -36.36
CA MET A 1 24.98 -34.08 -35.05
C MET A 1 24.85 -32.59 -34.71
N ARG A 2 25.26 -31.66 -35.58
CA ARG A 2 25.23 -30.21 -35.31
C ARG A 2 23.83 -29.64 -34.97
N SER A 3 22.79 -30.04 -35.68
CA SER A 3 21.42 -29.55 -35.44
C SER A 3 20.83 -30.03 -34.11
N LEU A 4 21.18 -31.25 -33.68
CA LEU A 4 20.78 -31.81 -32.38
C LEU A 4 21.38 -31.01 -31.22
N LEU A 5 22.63 -30.56 -31.35
CA LEU A 5 23.28 -29.71 -30.35
C LEU A 5 22.56 -28.37 -30.18
N PHE A 6 22.09 -27.75 -31.27
CA PHE A 6 21.32 -26.50 -31.17
C PHE A 6 19.94 -26.69 -30.53
N VAL A 7 19.27 -27.82 -30.80
CA VAL A 7 17.99 -28.15 -30.16
C VAL A 7 18.18 -28.35 -28.65
N VAL A 8 19.20 -29.11 -28.24
CA VAL A 8 19.52 -29.32 -26.82
C VAL A 8 19.90 -28.00 -26.15
N LEU A 9 20.70 -27.16 -26.80
CA LEU A 9 21.08 -25.85 -26.26
C LEU A 9 19.85 -24.96 -26.05
N GLY A 10 18.97 -24.86 -27.03
CA GLY A 10 17.73 -24.09 -26.92
C GLY A 10 16.81 -24.61 -25.82
N LEU A 11 16.72 -25.93 -25.64
CA LEU A 11 15.91 -26.53 -24.59
C LEU A 11 16.49 -26.25 -23.19
N VAL A 12 17.82 -26.31 -23.03
CA VAL A 12 18.49 -25.97 -21.77
C VAL A 12 18.30 -24.49 -21.43
N THR A 13 18.54 -23.58 -22.39
CA THR A 13 18.36 -22.14 -22.17
C THR A 13 16.89 -21.79 -21.89
N GLY A 14 15.95 -22.42 -22.60
CA GLY A 14 14.52 -22.26 -22.37
C GLY A 14 14.08 -22.76 -20.98
N ALA A 15 14.55 -23.94 -20.57
CA ALA A 15 14.27 -24.50 -19.25
C ALA A 15 14.83 -23.60 -18.13
N MET A 16 16.06 -23.09 -18.28
CA MET A 16 16.64 -22.12 -17.34
C MET A 16 15.81 -20.84 -17.29
N GLY A 17 15.43 -20.28 -18.43
CA GLY A 17 14.58 -19.08 -18.47
C GLY A 17 13.24 -19.28 -17.76
N ALA A 18 12.60 -20.44 -17.98
CA ALA A 18 11.33 -20.77 -17.35
C ALA A 18 11.43 -20.89 -15.82
N THR A 19 12.49 -21.52 -15.29
CA THR A 19 12.66 -21.66 -13.84
C THR A 19 12.97 -20.33 -13.15
N PHE A 20 13.75 -19.45 -13.79
CA PHE A 20 13.98 -18.10 -13.27
C PHE A 20 12.70 -17.26 -13.25
N ALA A 21 11.94 -17.27 -14.35
CA ALA A 21 10.67 -16.57 -14.41
C ALA A 21 9.67 -17.10 -13.37
N TRP A 22 9.58 -18.43 -13.24
CA TRP A 22 8.73 -19.07 -12.24
C TRP A 22 9.16 -18.71 -10.81
N SER A 23 10.46 -18.75 -10.51
CA SER A 23 11.00 -18.38 -9.20
C SER A 23 10.69 -16.92 -8.85
N ALA A 24 10.86 -15.99 -9.80
CA ALA A 24 10.53 -14.58 -9.60
C ALA A 24 9.04 -14.36 -9.32
N LEU A 25 8.16 -15.08 -10.03
CA LEU A 25 6.72 -15.05 -9.77
C LEU A 25 6.36 -15.68 -8.40
N HIS A 26 7.06 -16.75 -8.01
CA HIS A 26 6.83 -17.44 -6.73
C HIS A 26 7.28 -16.61 -5.52
N GLN A 27 8.31 -15.78 -5.67
CA GLN A 27 8.73 -14.84 -4.62
C GLN A 27 7.64 -13.79 -4.34
N GLY A 28 6.78 -13.49 -5.31
CA GLY A 28 5.64 -12.58 -5.15
C GLY A 28 6.03 -11.17 -4.77
N THR A 29 5.04 -10.31 -4.53
CA THR A 29 5.26 -9.03 -3.87
C THR A 29 5.27 -9.25 -2.35
N PRO A 30 6.32 -8.83 -1.62
CA PRO A 30 6.31 -8.91 -0.16
C PRO A 30 5.06 -8.23 0.40
N PHE A 31 4.37 -8.90 1.32
CA PHE A 31 3.06 -8.45 1.81
C PHE A 31 3.10 -7.01 2.33
N HIS A 32 4.14 -6.64 3.09
CA HIS A 32 4.36 -5.26 3.55
C HIS A 32 4.41 -4.20 2.45
N ARG A 33 5.00 -4.52 1.28
CA ARG A 33 4.99 -3.61 0.13
C ARG A 33 3.59 -3.46 -0.43
N GLY A 34 2.82 -4.54 -0.46
CA GLY A 34 1.41 -4.53 -0.87
C GLY A 34 0.56 -3.61 0.01
N VAL A 35 0.62 -3.79 1.33
CA VAL A 35 -0.10 -2.97 2.31
C VAL A 35 0.23 -1.48 2.12
N MET A 36 1.52 -1.12 2.08
CA MET A 36 1.95 0.27 1.91
C MET A 36 1.54 0.86 0.55
N THR A 37 1.59 0.06 -0.53
CA THR A 37 1.21 0.50 -1.88
C THR A 37 -0.28 0.81 -1.97
N VAL A 38 -1.15 -0.05 -1.41
CA VAL A 38 -2.60 0.16 -1.40
C VAL A 38 -2.98 1.39 -0.57
N MET A 39 -2.34 1.58 0.58
CA MET A 39 -2.53 2.78 1.39
C MET A 39 -2.09 4.05 0.64
N GLN A 40 -0.92 4.03 0.00
CA GLN A 40 -0.43 5.14 -0.83
C GLN A 40 -1.40 5.46 -1.97
N HIS A 41 -1.98 4.44 -2.62
CA HIS A 41 -2.98 4.62 -3.66
C HIS A 41 -4.21 5.37 -3.13
N HIS A 42 -4.76 4.96 -1.98
CA HIS A 42 -5.92 5.64 -1.39
C HIS A 42 -5.60 7.08 -0.98
N MET A 43 -4.42 7.35 -0.42
CA MET A 43 -3.96 8.71 -0.07
C MET A 43 -3.82 9.58 -1.32
N GLY A 44 -3.19 9.06 -2.38
CA GLY A 44 -3.00 9.76 -3.65
C GLY A 44 -4.33 10.11 -4.31
N ALA A 45 -5.28 9.18 -4.29
CA ALA A 45 -6.62 9.38 -4.84
C ALA A 45 -7.42 10.44 -4.08
N LEU A 46 -7.39 10.45 -2.74
CA LEU A 46 -8.07 11.50 -1.96
C LEU A 46 -7.48 12.88 -2.25
N ARG A 47 -6.15 12.99 -2.38
CA ARG A 47 -5.49 14.24 -2.78
C ARG A 47 -5.86 14.65 -4.21
N ALA A 48 -6.02 13.69 -5.12
CA ALA A 48 -6.49 13.95 -6.48
C ALA A 48 -7.93 14.45 -6.49
N ASN A 49 -8.80 13.86 -5.67
CA ASN A 49 -10.18 14.31 -5.50
C ASN A 49 -10.26 15.77 -5.03
N VAL A 50 -9.43 16.17 -4.05
CA VAL A 50 -9.33 17.58 -3.63
C VAL A 50 -8.96 18.48 -4.79
N ARG A 51 -7.93 18.13 -5.57
CA ARG A 51 -7.50 18.92 -6.74
C ARG A 51 -8.57 18.99 -7.84
N ALA A 52 -9.37 17.93 -7.97
CA ALA A 52 -10.44 17.85 -8.96
C ALA A 52 -11.78 18.44 -8.47
N GLY A 53 -11.87 18.93 -7.22
CA GLY A 53 -13.13 19.39 -6.63
C GLY A 53 -14.14 18.27 -6.33
N GLN A 54 -13.72 17.00 -6.35
CA GLN A 54 -14.56 15.80 -6.23
C GLN A 54 -14.64 15.30 -4.79
N CYS A 55 -15.21 16.09 -3.89
CA CYS A 55 -15.15 15.87 -2.45
C CYS A 55 -16.48 15.41 -1.84
N ASP A 56 -17.14 14.45 -2.50
CA ASP A 56 -18.37 13.83 -2.01
C ASP A 56 -18.12 13.11 -0.66
N ALA A 57 -19.05 13.29 0.28
CA ALA A 57 -18.94 12.76 1.64
C ALA A 57 -18.85 11.24 1.65
N LYS A 58 -19.73 10.56 0.90
CA LYS A 58 -19.78 9.10 0.85
C LYS A 58 -18.52 8.54 0.21
N ALA A 59 -18.13 9.05 -0.96
CA ALA A 59 -16.93 8.62 -1.66
C ALA A 59 -15.65 8.82 -0.83
N SER A 60 -15.56 9.93 -0.09
CA SER A 60 -14.44 10.23 0.80
C SER A 60 -14.40 9.27 1.99
N ALA A 61 -15.53 9.09 2.69
CA ALA A 61 -15.66 8.17 3.82
C ALA A 61 -15.33 6.72 3.44
N GLU A 62 -15.87 6.23 2.31
CA GLU A 62 -15.57 4.88 1.82
C GLU A 62 -14.08 4.69 1.51
N ARG A 63 -13.40 5.71 0.99
CA ARG A 63 -11.98 5.62 0.67
C ARG A 63 -11.11 5.65 1.94
N PHE A 64 -11.47 6.44 2.96
CA PHE A 64 -10.84 6.34 4.27
C PHE A 64 -11.09 4.98 4.92
N ALA A 65 -12.30 4.41 4.81
CA ALA A 65 -12.62 3.10 5.37
C ALA A 65 -11.82 1.98 4.73
N ARG A 66 -11.63 2.00 3.41
CA ARG A 66 -10.74 1.05 2.72
C ARG A 66 -9.30 1.17 3.19
N MET A 67 -8.79 2.40 3.34
CA MET A 67 -7.44 2.63 3.86
C MET A 67 -7.31 2.14 5.30
N ARG A 68 -8.34 2.34 6.14
CA ARG A 68 -8.39 1.86 7.52
C ARG A 68 -8.35 0.33 7.62
N ALA A 69 -9.08 -0.35 6.73
CA ALA A 69 -9.04 -1.80 6.64
C ALA A 69 -7.62 -2.28 6.30
N THR A 70 -6.98 -1.70 5.28
CA THR A 70 -5.60 -2.03 4.92
C THR A 70 -4.59 -1.68 6.03
N ALA A 71 -4.81 -0.59 6.76
CA ALA A 71 -3.96 -0.23 7.91
C ALA A 71 -3.99 -1.28 9.02
N GLY A 72 -5.12 -1.98 9.19
CA GLY A 72 -5.25 -3.09 10.13
C GLY A 72 -4.29 -4.25 9.86
N ASP A 73 -3.83 -4.41 8.62
CA ASP A 73 -2.89 -5.47 8.22
C ASP A 73 -1.43 -5.13 8.56
N VAL A 74 -1.13 -3.91 9.01
CA VAL A 74 0.26 -3.46 9.26
C VAL A 74 0.96 -4.36 10.28
N ARG A 75 0.27 -4.84 11.31
CA ARG A 75 0.90 -5.72 12.31
C ARG A 75 1.29 -7.07 11.72
N GLU A 76 0.43 -7.66 10.89
CA GLU A 76 0.71 -8.93 10.21
C GLU A 76 1.80 -8.77 9.15
N ALA A 77 1.78 -7.65 8.44
CA ALA A 77 2.76 -7.37 7.40
C ALA A 77 4.18 -7.12 7.93
N PHE A 78 4.31 -6.72 9.20
CA PHE A 78 5.57 -6.39 9.85
C PHE A 78 5.70 -7.07 11.23
N PRO A 79 5.83 -8.41 11.30
CA PRO A 79 5.65 -9.18 12.56
C PRO A 79 6.79 -9.02 13.59
N GLU A 80 7.95 -8.50 13.20
CA GLU A 80 9.18 -8.45 14.03
C GLU A 80 9.61 -7.02 14.38
N MET A 81 8.68 -6.07 14.35
CA MET A 81 8.97 -4.68 14.70
C MET A 81 8.91 -4.44 16.21
N ASP A 82 9.55 -3.35 16.66
CA ASP A 82 9.51 -2.92 18.05
C ASP A 82 8.15 -2.31 18.45
N ALA A 83 7.98 -2.07 19.76
CA ALA A 83 6.75 -1.50 20.30
C ALA A 83 6.44 -0.09 19.75
N ALA A 84 7.47 0.72 19.47
CA ALA A 84 7.29 2.09 18.99
C ALA A 84 6.73 2.10 17.55
N PHE A 85 7.13 1.15 16.70
CA PHE A 85 6.54 0.96 15.38
C PHE A 85 5.04 0.70 15.47
N TYR A 86 4.63 -0.21 16.36
CA TYR A 86 3.22 -0.53 16.53
C TYR A 86 2.42 0.61 17.15
N THR A 87 3.04 1.46 17.98
CA THR A 87 2.42 2.70 18.45
C THR A 87 2.17 3.68 17.31
N GLU A 88 3.12 3.87 16.39
CA GLU A 88 2.92 4.68 15.20
C GLU A 88 1.81 4.13 14.29
N ALA A 89 1.72 2.81 14.13
CA ALA A 89 0.62 2.16 13.41
C ALA A 89 -0.75 2.44 14.08
N GLN A 90 -0.82 2.41 15.41
CA GLN A 90 -2.05 2.76 16.15
C GLN A 90 -2.45 4.23 16.01
N HIS A 91 -1.48 5.15 15.92
CA HIS A 91 -1.77 6.56 15.66
C HIS A 91 -2.45 6.74 14.29
N LEU A 92 -1.97 6.02 13.28
CA LEU A 92 -2.56 5.99 11.94
C LEU A 92 -3.99 5.41 11.97
N ASP A 93 -4.21 4.28 12.63
CA ASP A 93 -5.55 3.70 12.81
C ASP A 93 -6.52 4.73 13.41
N THR A 94 -6.08 5.41 14.47
CA THR A 94 -6.89 6.42 15.15
C THR A 94 -7.20 7.62 14.25
N ALA A 95 -6.22 8.08 13.46
CA ALA A 95 -6.42 9.17 12.50
C ALA A 95 -7.42 8.79 11.39
N LEU A 96 -7.33 7.55 10.90
CA LEU A 96 -8.24 7.02 9.89
C LEU A 96 -9.65 6.83 10.44
N ASP A 97 -9.81 6.31 11.66
CA ASP A 97 -11.11 6.16 12.31
C ASP A 97 -11.82 7.52 12.45
N ARG A 98 -11.08 8.57 12.83
CA ARG A 98 -11.61 9.94 12.87
C ARG A 98 -11.99 10.46 11.48
N ALA A 99 -11.18 10.20 10.46
CA ALA A 99 -11.45 10.63 9.10
C ALA A 99 -12.69 9.95 8.49
N VAL A 100 -12.89 8.67 8.79
CA VAL A 100 -14.11 7.92 8.44
C VAL A 100 -15.33 8.54 9.12
N ALA A 101 -15.26 8.75 10.44
CA ALA A 101 -16.36 9.32 11.21
C ALA A 101 -16.72 10.76 10.79
N ALA A 102 -15.73 11.56 10.39
CA ALA A 102 -15.93 12.93 9.94
C ALA A 102 -16.66 13.04 8.59
N ALA A 103 -16.63 11.99 7.76
CA ALA A 103 -17.28 11.90 6.45
C ALA A 103 -17.23 13.23 5.64
N PRO A 104 -16.03 13.74 5.29
CA PRO A 104 -15.88 15.10 4.78
C PRO A 104 -16.59 15.30 3.45
N GLY A 105 -17.62 16.16 3.44
CA GLY A 105 -18.44 16.48 2.27
C GLY A 105 -18.02 17.73 1.49
N THR A 106 -16.89 18.35 1.85
CA THR A 106 -16.32 19.50 1.12
C THR A 106 -14.82 19.32 0.96
N CYS A 107 -14.23 19.97 -0.04
CA CYS A 107 -12.78 19.86 -0.26
C CYS A 107 -11.95 20.49 0.87
N ALA A 108 -12.49 21.51 1.54
CA ALA A 108 -11.87 22.07 2.74
C ALA A 108 -11.86 21.04 3.89
N ALA A 109 -13.01 20.40 4.15
CA ALA A 109 -13.11 19.35 5.16
C ALA A 109 -12.25 18.12 4.82
N LEU A 110 -12.18 17.73 3.54
CA LEU A 110 -11.35 16.61 3.09
C LEU A 110 -9.87 16.92 3.25
N THR A 111 -9.44 18.15 2.93
CA THR A 111 -8.06 18.60 3.16
C THR A 111 -7.71 18.58 4.64
N ALA A 112 -8.62 19.05 5.51
CA ALA A 112 -8.43 19.01 6.95
C ALA A 112 -8.35 17.57 7.50
N ALA A 113 -9.16 16.65 6.98
CA ALA A 113 -9.12 15.23 7.36
C ALA A 113 -7.85 14.51 6.86
N LEU A 114 -7.31 14.92 5.71
CA LEU A 114 -6.09 14.34 5.13
C LEU A 114 -4.81 14.70 5.90
N ALA A 115 -4.77 15.88 6.55
CA ALA A 115 -3.58 16.35 7.24
C ALA A 115 -3.10 15.38 8.35
N PRO A 116 -3.91 15.02 9.37
CA PRO A 116 -3.46 14.12 10.44
C PRO A 116 -3.12 12.70 9.95
N VAL A 117 -3.79 12.22 8.89
CA VAL A 117 -3.42 10.94 8.25
C VAL A 117 -2.05 11.06 7.58
N GLY A 118 -1.79 12.16 6.88
CA GLY A 118 -0.49 12.43 6.28
C GLY A 118 0.64 12.54 7.31
N ASP A 119 0.36 13.21 8.44
CA ASP A 119 1.33 13.41 9.52
C ASP A 119 1.71 12.07 10.18
N THR A 120 0.76 11.19 10.44
CA THR A 120 1.02 9.84 10.98
C THR A 120 1.80 8.97 9.99
N CYS A 121 1.47 9.03 8.68
CA CYS A 121 2.30 8.39 7.65
C CYS A 121 3.75 8.90 7.67
N GLN A 122 3.96 10.21 7.80
CA GLN A 122 5.30 10.80 7.81
C GLN A 122 6.06 10.47 9.11
N SER A 123 5.38 10.45 10.25
CA SER A 123 5.95 10.13 11.56
C SER A 123 6.54 8.71 11.58
N CYS A 124 5.77 7.73 11.10
CA CYS A 124 6.24 6.35 10.96
C CYS A 124 7.40 6.25 9.95
N HIS A 125 7.23 6.80 8.73
CA HIS A 125 8.26 6.69 7.69
C HIS A 125 9.55 7.44 8.00
N ARG A 126 9.54 8.45 8.88
CA ARG A 126 10.78 9.12 9.29
C ARG A 126 11.70 8.18 10.07
N GLN A 127 11.13 7.19 10.74
CA GLN A 127 11.85 6.29 11.64
C GLN A 127 12.13 4.92 11.00
N TYR A 128 11.24 4.46 10.10
CA TYR A 128 11.22 3.06 9.67
C TYR A 128 11.28 2.84 8.14
N ARG A 129 11.52 3.89 7.34
CA ARG A 129 11.65 3.78 5.88
C ARG A 129 13.08 3.98 5.42
#